data_AF-A0A524GMD2-F1
#
_entry.id   AF-A0A524GMD2-F1
#
_cell.length_a   1.000
_cell.length_b   1.000
_cell.length_c   1.000
_cell.angle_alpha   90.00
_cell.angle_beta   90.00
_cell.angle_gamma   90.00
#
_symmetry.space_group_name_H-M   'P 1'
#
loop_
_entity.id
_entity.type
_entity.pdbx_description
1 polymer ?
#
loop_
_entity_poly.entity_id
_entity_poly.type
_entity_poly.pdbx_seq_one_letter_code
_entity_poly.pdbx_strand_id
1 'polypeptide(L)'
;MRSSAVRKIMNPSSIAIVGASNNLMKMGTVQCLNLINSGFPGEVLPVNPREEMVLGKKAYPSIKDLPYAPDLAILVVPSGLIPEMLEDFGSMGTRHAVIIT
;
A
#
# COMPACT_ATOMS: atom_id res chain seq x y z
N MET A 1 -6.91 -9.33 -25.87
CA MET A 1 -6.33 -10.14 -24.77
C MET A 1 -7.17 -9.95 -23.52
N ARG A 2 -7.67 -11.02 -22.89
CA ARG A 2 -8.47 -10.93 -21.65
C ARG A 2 -7.58 -10.46 -20.49
N SER A 3 -8.05 -9.46 -19.75
CA SER A 3 -7.43 -8.97 -18.51
C SER A 3 -7.54 -10.04 -17.42
N SER A 4 -6.43 -10.61 -16.95
CA SER A 4 -6.42 -11.52 -15.78
C SER A 4 -6.17 -10.76 -14.48
N ALA A 5 -6.68 -11.25 -13.35
CA ALA A 5 -6.46 -10.66 -12.03
C ALA A 5 -4.96 -10.51 -11.69
N VAL A 6 -4.17 -11.53 -12.05
CA VAL A 6 -2.70 -11.49 -11.89
C VAL A 6 -2.09 -10.34 -12.68
N ARG A 7 -2.56 -10.07 -13.91
CA ARG A 7 -2.02 -8.95 -14.70
C ARG A 7 -2.24 -7.60 -14.01
N LYS A 8 -3.38 -7.42 -13.32
CA LYS A 8 -3.70 -6.21 -12.56
C LYS A 8 -2.82 -6.05 -11.33
N ILE A 9 -2.53 -7.15 -10.62
CA ILE A 9 -1.59 -7.15 -9.50
C ILE A 9 -0.16 -6.84 -9.94
N MET A 10 0.26 -7.34 -11.11
CA MET A 10 1.63 -7.15 -11.63
C MET A 10 1.86 -5.80 -12.31
N ASN A 11 0.81 -5.07 -12.67
CA ASN A 11 0.91 -3.77 -13.37
C ASN A 11 -0.07 -2.72 -12.77
N PRO A 12 0.00 -2.43 -11.47
CA PRO A 12 -0.80 -1.37 -10.87
C PRO A 12 -0.27 0.01 -11.29
N SER A 13 -1.16 0.99 -11.40
CA SER A 13 -0.80 2.41 -11.56
C SER A 13 -0.66 3.13 -10.21
N SER A 14 -1.16 2.53 -9.13
CA SER A 14 -1.03 3.02 -7.76
C SER A 14 -0.95 1.88 -6.73
N ILE A 15 -0.11 2.05 -5.72
CA ILE A 15 0.07 1.10 -4.63
C ILE A 15 -0.07 1.82 -3.29
N ALA A 16 -1.02 1.41 -2.46
CA ALA A 16 -1.00 1.77 -1.04
C ALA A 16 -0.17 0.75 -0.26
N ILE A 17 0.69 1.23 0.64
CA ILE A 17 1.50 0.36 1.49
C ILE A 17 1.27 0.68 2.96
N VAL A 18 0.66 -0.27 3.66
CA VAL A 18 0.36 -0.16 5.09
C VAL A 18 1.47 -0.83 5.88
N GLY A 19 1.98 -0.12 6.90
CA GLY A 19 3.10 -0.59 7.73
C GLY A 19 4.47 -0.06 7.29
N ALA A 20 4.53 0.78 6.25
CA ALA A 20 5.73 1.55 5.93
C ALA A 20 5.95 2.69 6.94
N SER A 21 7.21 2.96 7.27
CA SER A 21 7.65 4.03 8.17
C SER A 21 9.03 4.53 7.75
N ASN A 22 9.63 5.46 8.48
CA ASN A 22 11.02 5.86 8.28
C ASN A 22 12.02 4.96 9.05
N ASN A 23 11.53 3.96 9.79
CA ASN A 23 12.40 2.95 10.39
C ASN A 23 12.75 1.87 9.36
N LEU A 24 13.99 1.91 8.86
CA LEU A 24 14.52 1.00 7.83
C LEU A 24 14.62 -0.47 8.28
N MET A 25 14.51 -0.76 9.58
CA MET A 25 14.52 -2.14 10.10
C MET A 25 13.16 -2.83 9.95
N LYS A 26 12.09 -2.10 9.63
CA LYS A 26 10.75 -2.69 9.47
C LYS A 26 10.53 -3.20 8.06
N MET A 27 9.94 -4.39 7.94
CA MET A 27 9.68 -5.03 6.66
C MET A 27 8.81 -4.16 5.72
N GLY A 28 7.78 -3.50 6.24
CA GLY A 28 6.94 -2.59 5.45
C GLY A 28 7.72 -1.41 4.87
N THR A 29 8.70 -0.89 5.61
CA THR A 29 9.61 0.16 5.12
C THR A 29 10.50 -0.36 4.00
N VAL A 30 11.09 -1.55 4.15
CA VAL A 30 11.94 -2.17 3.12
C VAL A 30 11.16 -2.39 1.82
N GLN A 31 9.92 -2.87 1.90
CA GLN A 31 9.06 -3.06 0.73
C GLN A 31 8.72 -1.73 0.04
N CYS A 32 8.44 -0.67 0.80
CA CYS A 32 8.22 0.67 0.26
C CYS A 32 9.47 1.20 -0.44
N LEU A 33 10.63 1.04 0.20
CA LEU A 33 11.92 1.47 -0.34
C LEU A 33 12.25 0.73 -1.66
N ASN A 34 11.95 -0.57 -1.74
CA ASN A 34 12.17 -1.35 -2.94
C ASN A 34 11.34 -0.83 -4.13
N LEU A 35 10.07 -0.47 -3.91
CA LEU A 35 9.22 0.13 -4.95
C LEU A 35 9.81 1.45 -5.45
N ILE A 36 10.23 2.32 -4.54
CA ILE A 36 10.78 3.64 -4.85
C ILE A 36 12.12 3.49 -5.61
N ASN A 37 13.06 2.70 -5.08
CA ASN A 37 14.40 2.54 -5.64
C ASN A 37 14.39 1.77 -6.97
N SER A 38 13.41 0.90 -7.18
CA SER A 38 13.23 0.18 -8.46
C SER A 38 12.59 1.06 -9.55
N GLY A 39 12.24 2.31 -9.23
CA GLY A 39 11.64 3.25 -10.18
C GLY A 39 10.21 2.87 -10.57
N PHE A 40 9.42 2.33 -9.63
CA PHE A 40 8.00 2.05 -9.90
C PHE A 40 7.33 3.31 -10.48
N PRO A 41 6.77 3.22 -11.70
CA PRO A 41 6.31 4.41 -12.43
C PRO A 41 4.95 4.93 -11.93
N GLY A 42 4.27 4.17 -11.07
CA GLY A 42 3.00 4.56 -10.48
C GLY A 42 3.16 5.29 -9.13
N GLU A 43 2.03 5.66 -8.56
CA GLU A 43 1.99 6.34 -7.27
C GLU A 43 2.18 5.37 -6.11
N VAL A 44 3.00 5.76 -5.13
CA VAL A 44 3.17 5.03 -3.87
C VAL A 44 2.53 5.86 -2.76
N LEU A 45 1.56 5.25 -2.07
CA LEU A 45 0.73 5.87 -1.03
C LEU A 45 0.98 5.19 0.33
N PRO A 46 2.01 5.60 1.09
CA PRO A 46 2.22 5.08 2.43
C PRO A 46 1.03 5.38 3.36
N VAL A 47 0.59 4.40 4.11
CA VAL A 47 -0.41 4.57 5.18
C VAL A 47 0.29 4.37 6.52
N ASN A 48 0.39 5.44 7.30
CA ASN A 48 1.04 5.48 8.60
C ASN A 48 0.35 6.52 9.52
N PRO A 49 -0.16 6.12 10.69
CA PRO A 49 -0.93 7.01 11.56
C PRO A 49 -0.09 8.09 12.28
N ARG A 50 1.24 8.05 12.18
CA ARG A 50 2.16 8.91 12.95
C ARG A 50 3.05 9.79 12.08
N GLU A 51 3.46 9.29 10.93
CA GLU A 51 4.44 9.97 10.08
C GLU A 51 3.71 10.62 8.90
N GLU A 52 3.86 11.93 8.73
CA GLU A 52 3.26 12.68 7.61
C GLU A 52 4.01 12.46 6.28
N MET A 53 5.28 12.05 6.37
CA MET A 53 6.15 11.73 5.25
C MET A 53 6.88 10.43 5.53
N VAL A 54 6.83 9.47 4.59
CA VAL A 54 7.55 8.19 4.66
C VAL A 54 8.41 8.07 3.42
N LEU A 55 9.73 7.96 3.60
CA LEU A 55 10.71 7.84 2.50
C LEU A 55 10.56 8.92 1.41
N GLY A 56 10.25 10.15 1.83
CA GLY A 56 10.06 11.29 0.91
C GLY A 56 8.72 11.32 0.16
N LYS A 57 7.81 10.38 0.45
CA LYS A 57 6.43 10.38 -0.05
C LYS A 57 5.48 10.86 1.03
N LYS A 58 4.42 11.59 0.64
CA LYS A 58 3.32 11.96 1.55
C LYS A 58 2.68 10.69 2.09
N ALA A 59 2.56 10.59 3.40
CA ALA A 59 1.91 9.50 4.08
C ALA A 59 0.53 9.92 4.58
N TYR A 60 -0.37 8.95 4.67
CA TYR A 60 -1.77 9.14 5.03
C TYR A 60 -2.04 8.48 6.39
N PRO A 61 -2.74 9.15 7.31
CA PRO A 61 -2.92 8.64 8.67
C PRO A 61 -3.81 7.40 8.74
N SER A 62 -4.77 7.26 7.81
CA SER A 62 -5.59 6.07 7.66
C SER A 62 -5.90 5.77 6.19
N ILE A 63 -6.48 4.59 5.94
CA ILE A 63 -6.96 4.20 4.60
C ILE A 63 -8.00 5.20 4.10
N LYS A 64 -8.86 5.73 4.98
CA LYS A 64 -9.95 6.67 4.64
C LYS A 64 -9.45 8.04 4.19
N ASP A 65 -8.21 8.39 4.54
CA ASP A 65 -7.58 9.65 4.15
C ASP A 65 -6.90 9.57 2.77
N LEU A 66 -6.85 8.38 2.15
CA LEU A 66 -6.34 8.22 0.80
C LEU A 66 -7.18 9.05 -0.19
N PRO A 67 -6.54 9.71 -1.17
CA PRO A 67 -7.23 10.60 -2.11
C PRO A 67 -8.11 9.83 -3.11
N TYR A 68 -7.88 8.53 -3.28
CA TYR A 68 -8.59 7.64 -4.18
C TYR A 68 -8.31 6.17 -3.80
N ALA A 69 -9.12 5.25 -4.34
CA ALA A 69 -8.89 3.82 -4.22
C ALA A 69 -7.63 3.38 -4.98
N PRO A 70 -6.57 2.89 -4.32
CA PRO A 70 -5.40 2.36 -5.01
C PRO A 70 -5.75 1.10 -5.81
N ASP A 71 -5.00 0.83 -6.88
CA ASP A 71 -5.14 -0.39 -7.68
C ASP A 71 -4.76 -1.65 -6.89
N LEU A 72 -3.77 -1.50 -6.00
CA LEU A 72 -3.22 -2.55 -5.16
C LEU A 72 -2.93 -2.04 -3.73
N ALA A 73 -3.39 -2.78 -2.72
CA ALA A 73 -2.95 -2.59 -1.34
C ALA A 73 -1.88 -3.63 -0.96
N ILE A 74 -0.79 -3.21 -0.33
CA ILE A 74 0.22 -4.07 0.29
C ILE A 74 0.13 -3.91 1.80
N LEU A 75 -0.18 -5.00 2.50
CA LEU A 75 -0.42 -5.03 3.94
C LEU A 75 0.76 -5.73 4.65
N VAL A 76 1.53 -4.94 5.41
CA VAL A 76 2.63 -5.41 6.26
C VAL A 76 2.36 -4.99 7.71
N VAL A 77 1.37 -5.65 8.31
CA VAL A 77 0.79 -5.31 9.62
C VAL A 77 0.44 -6.58 10.39
N PRO A 78 0.25 -6.52 11.73
CA PRO A 78 -0.24 -7.64 12.50
C PRO A 78 -1.54 -8.23 11.93
N SER A 79 -1.62 -9.56 11.85
CA SER A 79 -2.71 -10.27 11.15
C SER A 79 -4.11 -9.94 11.67
N GLY A 80 -4.24 -9.62 12.97
CA GLY A 80 -5.52 -9.24 13.58
C GLY A 80 -6.13 -7.95 13.04
N LEU A 81 -5.33 -7.08 12.39
CA LEU A 81 -5.81 -5.82 11.81
C LEU A 81 -6.28 -5.97 10.36
N ILE A 82 -5.94 -7.09 9.70
CA ILE A 82 -6.13 -7.27 8.26
C ILE A 82 -7.62 -7.27 7.85
N PRO A 83 -8.54 -7.97 8.54
CA PRO A 83 -9.93 -8.00 8.11
C PRO A 83 -10.57 -6.61 8.00
N GLU A 84 -10.39 -5.78 9.03
CA GLU A 84 -10.89 -4.39 9.06
C GLU A 84 -10.25 -3.55 7.95
N MET A 85 -8.94 -3.68 7.74
CA MET A 85 -8.25 -2.95 6.67
C MET A 85 -8.73 -3.36 5.27
N LEU A 86 -9.02 -4.65 5.04
CA LEU A 86 -9.57 -5.13 3.78
C LEU A 86 -10.99 -4.60 3.55
N GLU A 87 -11.80 -4.48 4.60
CA GLU A 87 -13.13 -3.85 4.54
C GLU A 87 -13.03 -2.36 4.18
N ASP A 88 -12.11 -1.62 4.80
CA ASP A 88 -11.86 -0.20 4.49
C ASP A 88 -11.41 -0.01 3.04
N PHE A 89 -10.44 -0.81 2.56
CA PHE A 89 -10.00 -0.78 1.16
C PHE A 89 -11.11 -1.18 0.18
N GLY A 90 -11.86 -2.23 0.50
CA GLY A 90 -12.99 -2.70 -0.31
C GLY A 90 -14.08 -1.66 -0.43
N SER A 91 -14.41 -0.97 0.66
CA SER A 91 -15.40 0.11 0.71
C SER A 91 -14.97 1.32 -0.11
N MET A 92 -13.67 1.63 -0.14
CA MET A 92 -13.11 2.67 -1.01
C MET A 92 -13.13 2.27 -2.49
N GLY A 93 -13.08 0.97 -2.78
CA GLY A 93 -13.18 0.40 -4.13
C GLY A 93 -11.93 -0.34 -4.61
N THR A 94 -10.90 -0.48 -3.77
CA THR A 94 -9.68 -1.24 -4.07
C THR A 94 -10.03 -2.71 -4.28
N ARG A 95 -9.53 -3.29 -5.37
CA ARG A 95 -9.91 -4.64 -5.83
C ARG A 95 -8.85 -5.71 -5.62
N HIS A 96 -7.63 -5.32 -5.25
CA HIS A 96 -6.51 -6.25 -5.11
C HIS A 96 -5.71 -5.92 -3.85
N ALA A 97 -5.30 -6.96 -3.13
CA ALA A 97 -4.44 -6.84 -1.97
C ALA A 97 -3.38 -7.94 -1.98
N VAL A 98 -2.19 -7.61 -1.51
CA VAL A 98 -1.12 -8.55 -1.19
C VAL A 98 -0.86 -8.46 0.31
N ILE A 99 -1.06 -9.58 0.99
CA ILE A 99 -0.82 -9.71 2.43
C ILE A 99 0.56 -10.36 2.59
N ILE A 100 1.48 -9.64 3.21
CA ILE A 100 2.82 -10.13 3.52
C ILE A 100 2.84 -10.72 4.92
N THR A 101 2.28 -9.94 5.86
CA THR A 101 2.41 -10.04 7.33
C THR A 101 3.84 -10.04 7.83
#